data_AF-A0A1Y1JQH0-F1
#
_entry.id   AF-A0A1Y1JQH0-F1
#
_cell.length_a   1.000
_cell.length_b   1.000
_cell.length_c   1.000
_cell.angle_alpha   90.00
_cell.angle_beta   90.00
_cell.angle_gamma   90.00
#
_symmetry.space_group_name_H-M   'P 1'
#
loop_
_entity.id
_entity.type
_entity.pdbx_description
1 polymer ?
#
loop_
_entity_poly.entity_id
_entity_poly.type
_entity_poly.pdbx_seq_one_letter_code
_entity_poly.pdbx_strand_id
1 'polypeptide(L)'
;SETAGSNYKDIKVLMHDKLIKDYSETAGSNYEDIKVLKHDILIEDNDIPYGCEASDFTREISEKDIFDIIHNLNNPVPFRDMFVLFNNFHQNERKKFDEMQDFLKTIFDDLANQNQLREEYKSKAWTNISLPIIQELLKKDSIDFKFLSEFMKSGNCSPDEYINFINSMKLSWNFFWNHIENMGKAMIYETVTRAISPTEESQSVL
;
A
#
# COMPACT_ATOMS: atom_id res chain seq x y z
N SER A 1 11.90 -12.92 28.54
CA SER A 1 10.83 -12.79 27.51
C SER A 1 10.73 -11.32 27.15
N GLU A 2 11.43 -10.88 26.09
CA GLU A 2 11.32 -9.55 25.46
C GLU A 2 12.45 -9.44 24.42
N THR A 3 12.28 -9.98 23.21
CA THR A 3 13.24 -9.75 22.10
C THR A 3 12.65 -9.99 20.70
N ALA A 4 11.49 -10.64 20.55
CA ALA A 4 10.96 -10.98 19.22
C ALA A 4 10.15 -9.84 18.53
N GLY A 5 9.68 -8.84 19.28
CA GLY A 5 8.79 -7.78 18.76
C GLY A 5 9.50 -6.59 18.09
N SER A 6 10.78 -6.34 18.38
CA SER A 6 11.54 -5.22 17.81
C SER A 6 11.90 -5.45 16.35
N ASN A 7 12.36 -6.67 16.03
CA ASN A 7 12.99 -6.98 14.74
C ASN A 7 12.00 -6.91 13.55
N TYR A 8 10.71 -7.19 13.76
CA TYR A 8 9.72 -7.18 12.68
C TYR A 8 9.39 -5.76 12.19
N LYS A 9 9.29 -4.78 13.09
CA LYS A 9 9.07 -3.38 12.73
C LYS A 9 10.29 -2.82 12.00
N ASP A 10 11.49 -3.14 12.49
CA ASP A 10 12.75 -2.69 11.91
C ASP A 10 12.96 -3.27 10.50
N ILE A 11 12.61 -4.56 10.29
CA ILE A 11 12.64 -5.19 8.97
C ILE A 11 11.57 -4.60 8.04
N LYS A 12 10.35 -4.33 8.53
CA LYS A 12 9.28 -3.69 7.73
C LYS A 12 9.72 -2.31 7.23
N VAL A 13 10.34 -1.50 8.09
CA VAL A 13 10.89 -0.17 7.75
C VAL A 13 12.03 -0.30 6.74
N LEU A 14 13.03 -1.16 6.99
CA LEU A 14 14.17 -1.35 6.09
C LEU A 14 13.76 -1.88 4.70
N MET A 15 12.79 -2.79 4.63
CA MET A 15 12.26 -3.29 3.37
C MET A 15 11.46 -2.22 2.63
N HIS A 16 10.69 -1.40 3.35
CA HIS A 16 9.94 -0.29 2.79
C HIS A 16 10.88 0.75 2.17
N ASP A 17 11.90 1.20 2.91
CA ASP A 17 12.85 2.22 2.45
C ASP A 17 13.66 1.77 1.24
N LYS A 18 14.08 0.50 1.23
CA LYS A 18 14.80 -0.08 0.10
C LYS A 18 13.92 -0.17 -1.15
N LEU A 19 12.66 -0.57 -0.99
CA LEU A 19 11.69 -0.66 -2.10
C LEU A 19 11.33 0.70 -2.67
N ILE A 20 11.19 1.71 -1.83
CA ILE A 20 10.94 3.09 -2.26
C ILE A 20 12.10 3.59 -3.09
N LYS A 21 13.34 3.35 -2.63
CA LYS A 21 14.54 3.71 -3.37
C LYS A 21 14.61 3.02 -4.73
N ASP A 22 14.43 1.70 -4.78
CA ASP A 22 14.52 0.94 -6.04
C ASP A 22 13.40 1.32 -7.05
N TYR A 23 12.20 1.66 -6.55
CA TYR A 23 11.11 2.16 -7.39
C TYR A 23 11.34 3.60 -7.88
N SER A 24 11.94 4.43 -7.02
CA SER A 24 12.28 5.82 -7.32
C SER A 24 13.27 5.95 -8.49
N GLU A 25 14.15 4.96 -8.65
CA GLU A 25 15.19 4.92 -9.68
C GLU A 25 14.67 4.39 -11.03
N THR A 26 13.51 3.71 -11.06
CA THR A 26 12.93 3.09 -12.27
C THR A 26 11.77 3.88 -12.89
N ALA A 27 11.11 4.75 -12.12
CA ALA A 27 10.06 5.64 -12.62
C ALA A 27 10.64 6.94 -13.21
N GLY A 28 11.16 6.86 -14.43
CA GLY A 28 11.57 8.03 -15.19
C GLY A 28 10.38 8.96 -15.50
N SER A 29 10.54 10.24 -15.11
CA SER A 29 9.77 11.44 -15.50
C SER A 29 8.50 11.77 -14.69
N ASN A 30 8.59 12.91 -14.01
CA ASN A 30 7.59 13.66 -13.21
C ASN A 30 7.16 13.10 -11.84
N TYR A 31 7.85 12.09 -11.33
CA TYR A 31 7.62 11.54 -9.99
C TYR A 31 8.49 12.19 -8.89
N GLU A 32 9.41 13.10 -9.22
CA GLU A 32 10.18 13.87 -8.22
C GLU A 32 9.24 14.78 -7.40
N ASP A 33 8.20 15.36 -8.02
CA ASP A 33 7.29 16.29 -7.35
C ASP A 33 6.27 15.60 -6.41
N ILE A 34 6.06 14.29 -6.56
CA ILE A 34 5.12 13.48 -5.75
C ILE A 34 5.86 12.54 -4.78
N LYS A 35 7.15 12.26 -5.02
CA LYS A 35 8.04 11.48 -4.13
C LYS A 35 8.19 12.08 -2.74
N VAL A 36 7.99 13.38 -2.58
CA VAL A 36 8.19 14.08 -1.29
C VAL A 36 7.08 13.74 -0.28
N LEU A 37 5.98 13.08 -0.68
CA LEU A 37 4.80 12.92 0.17
C LEU A 37 4.79 11.74 1.15
N LYS A 38 5.85 10.92 1.21
CA LYS A 38 5.72 9.65 1.95
C LYS A 38 6.86 9.28 2.89
N HIS A 39 8.05 9.87 2.76
CA HIS A 39 9.22 9.46 3.54
C HIS A 39 10.13 10.65 3.88
N ASP A 40 9.92 11.24 5.05
CA ASP A 40 10.90 12.08 5.79
C ASP A 40 11.71 13.11 4.98
N ILE A 41 11.06 13.84 4.07
CA ILE A 41 11.63 15.05 3.47
C ILE A 41 10.70 16.22 3.82
N LEU A 42 11.26 17.21 4.51
CA LEU A 42 10.64 18.52 4.73
C LEU A 42 10.20 19.09 3.38
N ILE A 43 8.90 19.13 3.13
CA ILE A 43 8.36 19.91 2.01
C ILE A 43 8.65 21.37 2.36
N GLU A 44 9.61 22.00 1.67
CA GLU A 44 9.74 23.45 1.71
C GLU A 44 8.45 24.04 1.11
N ASP A 45 7.83 25.02 1.78
CA ASP A 45 6.50 25.59 1.49
C ASP A 45 6.27 26.03 0.01
N ASN A 46 7.32 26.10 -0.80
CA ASN A 46 7.27 26.56 -2.18
C ASN A 46 6.84 25.50 -3.21
N ASP A 47 6.76 24.21 -2.85
CA ASP A 47 6.40 23.12 -3.79
C ASP A 47 4.99 22.54 -3.57
N ILE A 48 4.17 23.16 -2.72
CA ILE A 48 2.82 22.67 -2.40
C ILE A 48 1.83 23.05 -3.53
N PRO A 49 1.24 22.08 -4.25
CA PRO A 49 0.39 22.38 -5.39
C PRO A 49 -0.95 23.04 -4.99
N TYR A 50 -1.38 24.00 -5.82
CA TYR A 50 -2.79 24.43 -5.96
C TYR A 50 -3.54 24.79 -4.65
N GLY A 51 -2.87 25.49 -3.72
CA GLY A 51 -3.51 26.01 -2.50
C GLY A 51 -3.74 24.96 -1.41
N CYS A 52 -3.14 23.77 -1.54
CA CYS A 52 -2.99 22.86 -0.41
C CYS A 52 -2.02 23.46 0.63
N GLU A 53 -2.14 23.00 1.86
CA GLU A 53 -1.18 23.25 2.94
C GLU A 53 -0.44 21.94 3.26
N ALA A 54 0.76 22.00 3.84
CA ALA A 54 1.48 20.79 4.27
C ALA A 54 0.63 19.91 5.20
N SER A 55 -0.23 20.54 6.01
CA SER A 55 -1.18 19.89 6.90
C SER A 55 -2.21 19.01 6.18
N ASP A 56 -2.57 19.32 4.92
CA ASP A 56 -3.56 18.57 4.14
C ASP A 56 -3.08 17.17 3.75
N PHE A 57 -1.76 16.97 3.66
CA PHE A 57 -1.14 15.69 3.32
C PHE A 57 -1.14 14.70 4.50
N THR A 58 -1.09 15.23 5.71
CA THR A 58 -1.09 14.43 6.95
C THR A 58 -2.44 14.50 7.69
N ARG A 59 -3.45 15.18 7.13
CA ARG A 59 -4.73 15.40 7.80
C ARG A 59 -5.49 14.09 7.93
N GLU A 60 -5.63 13.62 9.16
CA GLU A 60 -6.65 12.61 9.47
C GLU A 60 -8.03 13.29 9.48
N ILE A 61 -8.95 12.79 8.68
CA ILE A 61 -10.30 13.33 8.54
C ILE A 61 -11.26 12.29 9.10
N SER A 62 -12.15 12.71 9.99
CA SER A 62 -13.18 11.81 10.51
C SER A 62 -14.23 11.51 9.44
N GLU A 63 -14.96 10.40 9.58
CA GLU A 63 -16.06 10.08 8.65
C GLU A 63 -17.12 11.18 8.59
N LYS A 64 -17.35 11.88 9.72
CA LYS A 64 -18.26 13.01 9.79
C LYS A 64 -17.76 14.19 8.96
N ASP A 65 -16.47 14.51 9.06
CA ASP A 65 -15.88 15.60 8.29
C ASP A 65 -15.84 15.27 6.78
N ILE A 66 -15.66 14.00 6.41
CA ILE A 66 -15.79 13.55 5.00
C ILE A 66 -17.21 13.80 4.48
N PHE A 67 -18.22 13.41 5.27
CA PHE A 67 -19.62 13.64 4.94
C PHE A 67 -19.90 15.13 4.74
N ASP A 68 -19.42 15.97 5.66
CA ASP A 68 -19.60 17.42 5.59
C ASP A 68 -18.87 18.02 4.37
N ILE A 69 -17.68 17.53 4.00
CA ILE A 69 -16.97 17.98 2.78
C ILE A 69 -17.75 17.56 1.53
N ILE A 70 -18.19 16.30 1.44
CA ILE A 70 -18.95 15.79 0.29
C ILE A 70 -20.26 16.56 0.08
N HIS A 71 -20.98 16.88 1.18
CA HIS A 71 -22.24 17.61 1.11
C HIS A 71 -22.09 19.10 0.80
N ASN A 72 -20.91 19.68 1.03
CA ASN A 72 -20.61 21.09 0.80
C ASN A 72 -19.60 21.32 -0.33
N LEU A 73 -19.44 20.36 -1.25
CA LEU A 73 -18.58 20.53 -2.42
C LEU A 73 -19.08 21.70 -3.27
N ASN A 74 -18.21 22.69 -3.50
CA ASN A 74 -18.52 23.79 -4.41
C ASN A 74 -18.59 23.29 -5.85
N ASN A 75 -19.21 24.09 -6.72
CA ASN A 75 -19.22 23.84 -8.16
C ASN A 75 -18.58 25.05 -8.89
N PRO A 76 -17.39 24.89 -9.50
CA PRO A 76 -16.58 23.67 -9.58
C PRO A 76 -15.96 23.28 -8.24
N VAL A 77 -15.64 22.00 -8.08
CA VAL A 77 -14.98 21.49 -6.87
C VAL A 77 -13.58 22.10 -6.78
N PRO A 78 -13.17 22.67 -5.64
CA PRO A 78 -11.83 23.19 -5.46
C PRO A 78 -10.81 22.05 -5.46
N PHE A 79 -9.64 22.30 -6.06
CA PHE A 79 -8.54 21.33 -6.11
C PHE A 79 -8.18 20.79 -4.71
N ARG A 80 -8.07 21.69 -3.73
CA ARG A 80 -7.73 21.34 -2.34
C ARG A 80 -8.70 20.29 -1.78
N ASP A 81 -10.01 20.49 -2.00
CA ASP A 81 -11.03 19.57 -1.52
C ASP A 81 -10.93 18.20 -2.22
N MET A 82 -10.62 18.18 -3.52
CA MET A 82 -10.35 16.93 -4.25
C MET A 82 -9.14 16.19 -3.69
N PHE A 83 -8.06 16.91 -3.41
CA PHE A 83 -6.84 16.31 -2.90
C PHE A 83 -7.04 15.73 -1.50
N VAL A 84 -7.64 16.52 -0.61
CA VAL A 84 -7.92 16.17 0.79
C VAL A 84 -8.82 14.92 0.88
N LEU A 85 -9.90 14.88 0.10
CA LEU A 85 -10.81 13.73 0.07
C LEU A 85 -10.14 12.47 -0.50
N PHE A 86 -9.40 12.62 -1.60
CA PHE A 86 -8.69 11.50 -2.20
C PHE A 86 -7.62 10.93 -1.26
N ASN A 87 -6.81 11.79 -0.65
CA ASN A 87 -5.77 11.36 0.28
C ASN A 87 -6.38 10.60 1.45
N ASN A 88 -7.46 11.09 2.04
CA ASN A 88 -8.13 10.38 3.12
C ASN A 88 -8.66 9.00 2.69
N PHE A 89 -9.36 8.93 1.55
CA PHE A 89 -9.81 7.66 0.98
C PHE A 89 -8.63 6.68 0.81
N HIS A 90 -7.55 7.15 0.20
CA HIS A 90 -6.38 6.35 -0.10
C HIS A 90 -5.65 5.87 1.17
N GLN A 91 -5.56 6.71 2.21
CA GLN A 91 -4.99 6.31 3.51
C GLN A 91 -5.86 5.26 4.21
N ASN A 92 -7.18 5.38 4.13
CA ASN A 92 -8.09 4.37 4.70
C ASN A 92 -7.93 3.02 3.99
N GLU A 93 -7.79 3.01 2.67
CA GLU A 93 -7.48 1.77 1.94
C GLU A 93 -6.09 1.22 2.33
N ARG A 94 -5.08 2.06 2.53
CA ARG A 94 -3.77 1.61 3.04
C ARG A 94 -3.83 1.01 4.43
N LYS A 95 -4.64 1.54 5.34
CA LYS A 95 -4.86 0.94 6.67
C LYS A 95 -5.44 -0.47 6.55
N LYS A 96 -6.40 -0.69 5.65
CA LYS A 96 -6.93 -2.05 5.34
C LYS A 96 -5.87 -2.96 4.74
N PHE A 97 -4.87 -2.41 4.04
CA PHE A 97 -3.75 -3.21 3.53
C PHE A 97 -2.92 -3.80 4.65
N ASP A 98 -2.61 -2.99 5.66
CA ASP A 98 -1.86 -3.45 6.81
C ASP A 98 -2.61 -4.57 7.55
N GLU A 99 -3.93 -4.43 7.72
CA GLU A 99 -4.79 -5.48 8.30
C GLU A 99 -4.76 -6.77 7.46
N MET A 100 -4.78 -6.66 6.13
CA MET A 100 -4.66 -7.81 5.23
C MET A 100 -3.29 -8.48 5.32
N GLN A 101 -2.20 -7.72 5.47
CA GLN A 101 -0.86 -8.30 5.67
C GLN A 101 -0.79 -9.09 6.99
N ASP A 102 -1.36 -8.54 8.06
CA ASP A 102 -1.40 -9.20 9.36
C ASP A 102 -2.24 -10.49 9.32
N PHE A 103 -3.36 -10.47 8.58
CA PHE A 103 -4.16 -11.65 8.32
C PHE A 103 -3.38 -12.74 7.56
N LEU A 104 -2.71 -12.38 6.46
CA LEU A 104 -1.87 -13.31 5.69
C LEU A 104 -0.71 -13.85 6.52
N LYS A 105 -0.09 -13.02 7.36
CA LYS A 105 0.97 -13.45 8.28
C LYS A 105 0.46 -14.50 9.26
N THR A 106 -0.73 -14.29 9.81
CA THR A 106 -1.39 -15.23 10.72
C THR A 106 -1.61 -16.59 10.05
N ILE A 107 -2.15 -16.59 8.82
CA ILE A 107 -2.32 -17.84 8.03
C ILE A 107 -0.98 -18.54 7.81
N PHE A 108 0.06 -17.78 7.44
CA PHE A 108 1.39 -18.33 7.22
C PHE A 108 1.95 -18.97 8.49
N ASP A 109 1.87 -18.28 9.62
CA ASP A 109 2.39 -18.77 10.90
C ASP A 109 1.67 -20.04 11.36
N ASP A 110 0.35 -20.07 11.25
CA ASP A 110 -0.45 -21.25 11.60
C ASP A 110 -0.03 -22.48 10.77
N LEU A 111 0.06 -22.32 9.45
CA LEU A 111 0.48 -23.40 8.55
C LEU A 111 1.94 -23.81 8.78
N ALA A 112 2.84 -22.84 8.98
CA ALA A 112 4.24 -23.12 9.23
C ALA A 112 4.47 -23.84 10.58
N ASN A 113 3.69 -23.50 11.60
CA ASN A 113 3.73 -24.14 12.91
C ASN A 113 3.18 -25.57 12.86
N GLN A 114 2.04 -25.77 12.19
CA GLN A 114 1.45 -27.11 12.00
C GLN A 114 2.42 -28.07 11.30
N ASN A 115 3.22 -27.56 10.36
CA ASN A 115 4.22 -28.33 9.62
C ASN A 115 5.63 -28.28 10.24
N GLN A 116 5.76 -27.75 11.46
CA GLN A 116 7.01 -27.72 12.24
C GLN A 116 8.20 -27.12 11.46
N LEU A 117 7.94 -26.10 10.65
CA LEU A 117 9.00 -25.42 9.89
C LEU A 117 9.99 -24.75 10.85
N ARG A 118 11.27 -24.73 10.48
CA ARG A 118 12.32 -24.06 11.27
C ARG A 118 12.17 -22.54 11.21
N GLU A 119 12.43 -21.85 12.31
CA GLU A 119 12.30 -20.38 12.41
C GLU A 119 13.13 -19.62 11.36
N GLU A 120 14.36 -20.07 11.09
CA GLU A 120 15.22 -19.50 10.03
C GLU A 120 14.56 -19.56 8.66
N TYR A 121 13.84 -20.64 8.36
CA TYR A 121 13.08 -20.78 7.13
C TYR A 121 11.87 -19.85 7.12
N LYS A 122 11.13 -19.75 8.25
CA LYS A 122 9.92 -18.93 8.35
C LYS A 122 10.17 -17.46 8.01
N SER A 123 11.24 -16.88 8.55
CA SER A 123 11.60 -15.48 8.29
C SER A 123 11.89 -15.22 6.81
N LYS A 124 12.70 -16.09 6.18
CA LYS A 124 13.02 -15.99 4.74
C LYS A 124 11.79 -16.23 3.86
N ALA A 125 10.96 -17.20 4.21
CA ALA A 125 9.72 -17.51 3.53
C ALA A 125 8.75 -16.33 3.56
N TRP A 126 8.52 -15.75 4.74
CA TRP A 126 7.64 -14.59 4.87
C TRP A 126 8.15 -13.41 4.05
N THR A 127 9.45 -13.12 4.09
CA THR A 127 10.08 -12.08 3.25
C THR A 127 9.78 -12.28 1.76
N ASN A 128 9.88 -13.51 1.27
CA ASN A 128 9.61 -13.84 -0.13
C ASN A 128 8.12 -13.72 -0.50
N ILE A 129 7.22 -13.93 0.46
CA ILE A 129 5.77 -13.80 0.29
C ILE A 129 5.36 -12.32 0.34
N SER A 130 5.84 -11.57 1.33
CA SER A 130 5.44 -10.20 1.58
C SER A 130 5.98 -9.23 0.53
N LEU A 131 7.16 -9.51 -0.03
CA LEU A 131 7.83 -8.59 -0.96
C LEU A 131 6.99 -8.33 -2.24
N PRO A 132 6.52 -9.34 -2.99
CA PRO A 132 5.66 -9.10 -4.15
C PRO A 132 4.33 -8.42 -3.80
N ILE A 133 3.74 -8.75 -2.64
CA ILE A 133 2.51 -8.11 -2.15
C ILE A 133 2.72 -6.60 -1.94
N ILE A 134 3.83 -6.20 -1.31
CA ILE A 134 4.18 -4.79 -1.12
C ILE A 134 4.44 -4.10 -2.47
N GLN A 135 5.11 -4.78 -3.41
CA GLN A 135 5.36 -4.21 -4.74
C GLN A 135 4.06 -3.91 -5.49
N GLU A 136 3.06 -4.78 -5.39
CA GLU A 136 1.74 -4.52 -5.98
C GLU A 136 1.03 -3.32 -5.33
N LEU A 137 1.16 -3.12 -4.01
CA LEU A 137 0.67 -1.92 -3.34
C LEU A 137 1.35 -0.64 -3.87
N LEU A 138 2.68 -0.66 -4.02
CA LEU A 138 3.41 0.51 -4.52
C LEU A 138 3.02 0.85 -5.97
N LYS A 139 2.82 -0.16 -6.82
CA LYS A 139 2.26 0.04 -8.17
C LYS A 139 0.86 0.62 -8.12
N LYS A 140 0.02 0.11 -7.22
CA LYS A 140 -1.35 0.60 -7.04
C LYS A 140 -1.38 2.06 -6.60
N ASP A 141 -0.56 2.47 -5.64
CA ASP A 141 -0.45 3.88 -5.24
C ASP A 141 -0.07 4.75 -6.44
N SER A 142 0.96 4.34 -7.19
CA SER A 142 1.49 5.11 -8.32
C SER A 142 0.45 5.32 -9.41
N ILE A 143 -0.30 4.27 -9.75
CA ILE A 143 -1.40 4.33 -10.71
C ILE A 143 -2.51 5.28 -10.21
N ASP A 144 -2.87 5.19 -8.93
CA ASP A 144 -3.95 5.97 -8.35
C ASP A 144 -3.62 7.47 -8.30
N PHE A 145 -2.39 7.83 -7.87
CA PHE A 145 -1.93 9.22 -7.90
C PHE A 145 -1.78 9.75 -9.33
N LYS A 146 -1.37 8.91 -10.29
CA LYS A 146 -1.36 9.29 -11.70
C LYS A 146 -2.77 9.60 -12.21
N PHE A 147 -3.76 8.77 -11.91
CA PHE A 147 -5.15 9.03 -12.30
C PHE A 147 -5.70 10.30 -11.64
N LEU A 148 -5.40 10.54 -10.37
CA LEU A 148 -5.76 11.80 -9.73
C LEU A 148 -5.12 13.00 -10.46
N SER A 149 -3.82 12.95 -10.75
CA SER A 149 -3.12 14.02 -11.49
C SER A 149 -3.74 14.25 -12.87
N GLU A 150 -4.04 13.20 -13.63
CA GLU A 150 -4.68 13.32 -14.94
C GLU A 150 -6.10 13.88 -14.84
N PHE A 151 -6.87 13.44 -13.85
CA PHE A 151 -8.20 13.98 -13.56
C PHE A 151 -8.15 15.47 -13.24
N MET A 152 -7.22 15.88 -12.36
CA MET A 152 -7.07 17.29 -11.97
C MET A 152 -6.58 18.17 -13.14
N LYS A 153 -5.78 17.63 -14.06
CA LYS A 153 -5.36 18.35 -15.28
C LYS A 153 -6.48 18.59 -16.29
N SER A 154 -7.60 17.85 -16.18
CA SER A 154 -8.76 18.03 -17.08
C SER A 154 -9.52 19.33 -16.82
N GLY A 155 -9.24 20.01 -15.70
CA GLY A 155 -9.75 21.34 -15.38
C GLY A 155 -10.89 21.31 -14.36
N ASN A 156 -11.86 22.22 -14.53
CA ASN A 156 -13.01 22.33 -13.63
C ASN A 156 -13.83 21.03 -13.64
N CYS A 157 -14.20 20.57 -12.46
CA CYS A 157 -14.97 19.35 -12.26
C CYS A 157 -16.17 19.64 -11.35
N SER A 158 -17.34 19.11 -11.70
CA SER A 158 -18.53 19.15 -10.88
C SER A 158 -18.46 18.15 -9.72
N PRO A 159 -19.21 18.36 -8.62
CA PRO A 159 -19.29 17.40 -7.52
C PRO A 159 -19.62 15.98 -7.98
N ASP A 160 -20.56 15.81 -8.92
CA ASP A 160 -20.96 14.49 -9.43
C ASP A 160 -19.83 13.78 -10.18
N GLU A 161 -19.08 14.50 -11.01
CA GLU A 161 -17.90 13.96 -11.71
C GLU A 161 -16.83 13.50 -10.72
N TYR A 162 -16.56 14.30 -9.68
CA TYR A 162 -15.58 13.96 -8.66
C TYR A 162 -16.01 12.76 -7.80
N ILE A 163 -17.29 12.70 -7.40
CA ILE A 163 -17.85 11.55 -6.67
C ILE A 163 -17.76 10.28 -7.53
N ASN A 164 -18.06 10.37 -8.83
CA ASN A 164 -17.91 9.24 -9.75
C ASN A 164 -16.45 8.78 -9.87
N PHE A 165 -15.50 9.73 -9.90
CA PHE A 165 -14.07 9.42 -9.85
C PHE A 165 -13.73 8.63 -8.58
N ILE A 166 -14.09 9.10 -7.38
CA ILE A 166 -13.82 8.38 -6.12
C ILE A 166 -14.49 7.01 -6.08
N ASN A 167 -15.73 6.88 -6.57
CA ASN A 167 -16.40 5.58 -6.66
C ASN A 167 -15.66 4.60 -7.59
N SER A 168 -15.09 5.09 -8.70
CA SER A 168 -14.27 4.26 -9.58
C SER A 168 -12.99 3.77 -8.89
N MET A 169 -12.35 4.64 -8.07
CA MET A 169 -11.19 4.27 -7.26
C MET A 169 -11.55 3.20 -6.23
N LYS A 170 -12.66 3.37 -5.51
CA LYS A 170 -13.17 2.38 -4.55
C LYS A 170 -13.40 1.01 -5.17
N LEU A 171 -14.00 0.96 -6.36
CA LEU A 171 -14.17 -0.29 -7.10
C LEU A 171 -12.82 -0.91 -7.47
N SER A 172 -11.87 -0.10 -7.94
CA SER A 172 -10.52 -0.57 -8.26
C SER A 172 -9.80 -1.16 -7.04
N TRP A 173 -9.94 -0.54 -5.86
CA TRP A 173 -9.40 -1.07 -4.61
C TRP A 173 -10.06 -2.40 -4.20
N ASN A 174 -11.37 -2.55 -4.38
CA ASN A 174 -12.04 -3.83 -4.13
C ASN A 174 -11.48 -4.97 -5.00
N PHE A 175 -11.18 -4.71 -6.27
CA PHE A 175 -10.52 -5.70 -7.12
C PHE A 175 -9.10 -6.00 -6.67
N PHE A 176 -8.35 -4.95 -6.29
CA PHE A 176 -7.01 -5.08 -5.76
C PHE A 176 -6.98 -5.94 -4.48
N TRP A 177 -7.92 -5.76 -3.55
CA TRP A 177 -8.03 -6.57 -2.33
C TRP A 177 -8.15 -8.06 -2.63
N ASN A 178 -9.10 -8.42 -3.49
CA ASN A 178 -9.31 -9.80 -3.89
C ASN A 178 -8.06 -10.38 -4.57
N HIS A 179 -7.36 -9.57 -5.38
CA HIS A 179 -6.14 -10.01 -6.05
C HIS A 179 -5.01 -10.30 -5.04
N ILE A 180 -4.72 -9.37 -4.13
CA ILE A 180 -3.65 -9.51 -3.14
C ILE A 180 -3.92 -10.65 -2.17
N GLU A 181 -5.15 -10.79 -1.69
CA GLU A 181 -5.50 -11.88 -0.78
C GLU A 181 -5.29 -13.25 -1.43
N ASN A 182 -5.75 -13.42 -2.67
CA ASN A 182 -5.58 -14.66 -3.41
C ASN A 182 -4.10 -14.95 -3.72
N MET A 183 -3.35 -13.92 -4.15
CA MET A 183 -1.92 -14.05 -4.42
C MET A 183 -1.16 -14.45 -3.15
N GLY A 184 -1.41 -13.77 -2.03
CA GLY A 184 -0.76 -14.07 -0.76
C GLY A 184 -1.06 -15.49 -0.27
N LYS A 185 -2.34 -15.90 -0.29
CA LYS A 185 -2.74 -17.27 0.06
C LYS A 185 -2.04 -18.31 -0.82
N ALA A 186 -2.02 -18.11 -2.14
CA ALA A 186 -1.35 -19.03 -3.06
C ALA A 186 0.16 -19.16 -2.74
N MET A 187 0.85 -18.04 -2.55
CA MET A 187 2.28 -18.05 -2.21
C MET A 187 2.57 -18.72 -0.88
N ILE A 188 1.69 -18.55 0.12
CA ILE A 188 1.78 -19.23 1.42
C ILE A 188 1.68 -20.75 1.21
N TYR A 189 0.64 -21.23 0.52
CA TYR A 189 0.43 -22.66 0.28
C TYR A 189 1.60 -23.29 -0.48
N GLU A 190 2.09 -22.65 -1.54
CA GLU A 190 3.23 -23.13 -2.30
C GLU A 190 4.50 -23.21 -1.46
N THR A 191 4.75 -22.19 -0.63
CA THR A 191 5.93 -22.11 0.21
C THR A 191 5.94 -23.21 1.26
N VAL A 192 4.82 -23.41 1.95
CA VAL A 192 4.68 -24.47 2.96
C VAL A 192 4.79 -25.86 2.31
N THR A 193 4.12 -26.09 1.17
CA THR A 193 4.17 -27.39 0.46
C THR A 193 5.58 -27.75 0.00
N ARG A 194 6.33 -26.77 -0.52
CA ARG A 194 7.72 -26.95 -0.95
C ARG A 194 8.64 -27.30 0.22
N ALA A 195 8.36 -26.80 1.42
CA ALA A 195 9.15 -27.09 2.61
C ALA A 195 8.95 -28.53 3.14
N ILE A 196 7.82 -29.16 2.83
CA ILE A 196 7.45 -30.51 3.31
C ILE A 196 7.81 -31.59 2.28
N SER A 197 7.95 -31.22 1.01
CA SER A 197 8.33 -32.15 -0.05
C SER A 197 9.79 -32.60 0.15
N PRO A 198 10.10 -33.91 0.10
CA PRO A 198 11.48 -34.37 0.23
C PRO A 198 12.30 -33.80 -0.92
N THR A 199 13.30 -32.97 -0.60
CA THR A 199 14.33 -32.57 -1.56
C THR A 199 15.00 -33.83 -2.11
N GLU A 200 14.99 -33.98 -3.44
CA GLU A 200 15.58 -35.11 -4.18
C GLU A 200 17.07 -35.36 -3.86
N GLU A 201 17.73 -34.44 -3.14
CA GLU A 201 19.11 -34.58 -2.66
C GLU A 201 19.30 -35.66 -1.58
N SER A 202 18.23 -36.25 -1.02
CA SER A 202 18.35 -37.35 -0.05
C SER A 202 18.29 -38.77 -0.65
N GLN A 203 18.17 -38.91 -1.98
CA GLN A 203 18.10 -40.23 -2.64
C GLN A 203 19.37 -40.63 -3.40
N SER A 204 20.48 -39.87 -3.32
CA SER A 204 21.75 -40.25 -3.96
C SER A 204 22.76 -40.92 -3.01
N VAL A 205 22.33 -41.44 -1.86
CA VAL A 205 23.20 -42.18 -0.93
C VAL A 205 22.52 -43.50 -0.51
N LEU A 206 22.30 -44.40 -1.47
CA LEU A 206 22.19 -45.84 -1.24
C LEU A 206 22.78 -46.60 -2.44
#